data_AF-A0A7V0S2A6-F1
#
_entry.id   AF-A0A7V0S2A6-F1
#
_cell.length_a   1.000
_cell.length_b   1.000
_cell.length_c   1.000
_cell.angle_alpha   90.00
_cell.angle_beta   90.00
_cell.angle_gamma   90.00
#
_symmetry.space_group_name_H-M   'P 1'
#
loop_
_entity.id
_entity.type
_entity.pdbx_description
1 polymer ?
#
loop_
_entity_poly.entity_id
_entity_poly.type
_entity_poly.pdbx_seq_one_letter_code
_entity_poly.pdbx_strand_id
1 'polypeptide(L)'
;MIEKFFQHENKNIYQPNISICNGFFLSLSISAIAQKEKLQTAFLYQLTRLVEWCPEGKQGNFVIGVLGNDPALMAELKALSARRVGTQLIEVKSFASANDITNANVVFVPNSQFGNIGAVASKTSGFCTLIVAEQSGAANKGAGVSIVYNERQSKLEFEIKGYMQRKSLNVSDQLYNLATTVY
;
A
#
# COMPACT_ATOMS: atom_id res chain seq x y z
N MET A 1 64.01 5.29 -54.63
CA MET A 1 64.91 4.19 -55.05
C MET A 1 65.81 3.93 -53.84
N ILE A 2 65.58 3.00 -52.93
CA ILE A 2 65.01 1.64 -52.93
C ILE A 2 64.56 1.40 -51.46
N GLU A 3 63.28 1.16 -51.20
CA GLU A 3 62.74 -0.12 -50.69
C GLU A 3 63.55 -0.74 -49.53
N LYS A 4 63.01 -0.70 -48.31
CA LYS A 4 62.21 -1.76 -47.62
C LYS A 4 63.08 -2.77 -46.85
N PHE A 5 62.50 -3.28 -45.75
CA PHE A 5 62.83 -4.51 -45.00
C PHE A 5 64.07 -4.41 -44.09
N PHE A 6 64.06 -4.75 -42.79
CA PHE A 6 63.32 -5.71 -41.94
C PHE A 6 63.11 -5.06 -40.55
N GLN A 7 61.93 -5.03 -39.95
CA GLN A 7 61.36 -6.06 -39.05
C GLN A 7 62.21 -6.44 -37.82
N HIS A 8 61.52 -6.40 -36.66
CA HIS A 8 61.84 -6.91 -35.32
C HIS A 8 62.83 -6.12 -34.43
N GLU A 9 62.32 -5.37 -33.44
CA GLU A 9 62.20 -5.88 -32.06
C GLU A 9 61.55 -4.87 -31.08
N ASN A 10 60.31 -5.16 -30.69
CA ASN A 10 59.78 -5.15 -29.31
C ASN A 10 60.43 -4.24 -28.23
N LYS A 11 59.64 -3.29 -27.70
CA LYS A 11 59.26 -3.25 -26.26
C LYS A 11 58.33 -2.07 -25.91
N ASN A 12 57.12 -2.44 -25.48
CA ASN A 12 56.24 -1.79 -24.49
C ASN A 12 56.48 -0.31 -24.13
N ILE A 13 55.57 0.57 -24.58
CA ILE A 13 55.21 1.78 -23.84
C ILE A 13 53.68 1.93 -23.85
N TYR A 14 53.13 2.06 -22.65
CA TYR A 14 51.73 2.17 -22.27
C TYR A 14 50.93 3.20 -23.10
N GLN A 15 49.77 2.80 -23.60
CA GLN A 15 48.67 3.70 -23.99
C GLN A 15 47.54 3.52 -22.95
N PRO A 16 47.06 4.57 -22.27
CA PRO A 16 45.91 4.42 -21.40
C PRO A 16 44.65 4.24 -22.25
N ASN A 17 43.98 3.11 -22.03
CA ASN A 17 42.69 2.77 -22.62
C ASN A 17 41.64 3.82 -22.25
N ILE A 18 41.24 4.66 -23.21
CA ILE A 18 39.95 5.37 -23.13
C ILE A 18 38.88 4.42 -23.65
N SER A 19 38.46 3.51 -22.79
CA SER A 19 37.24 2.73 -23.00
C SER A 19 36.07 3.61 -22.57
N ILE A 20 35.44 4.28 -23.55
CA ILE A 20 34.18 4.99 -23.33
C ILE A 20 33.14 3.93 -22.99
N CYS A 21 32.91 3.72 -21.69
CA CYS A 21 31.80 2.95 -21.20
C CYS A 21 30.54 3.76 -21.51
N ASN A 22 29.89 3.47 -22.65
CA ASN A 22 28.53 3.91 -22.93
C ASN A 22 27.62 3.27 -21.88
N GLY A 23 27.53 3.93 -20.72
CA GLY A 23 26.62 3.56 -19.65
C GLY A 23 25.20 3.72 -20.17
N PHE A 24 24.59 2.61 -20.55
CA PHE A 24 23.16 2.51 -20.73
C PHE A 24 22.53 2.74 -19.35
N PHE A 25 22.21 4.00 -19.06
CA PHE A 25 21.50 4.39 -17.86
C PHE A 25 20.06 3.89 -18.02
N LEU A 26 19.85 2.63 -17.60
CA LEU A 26 18.54 2.00 -17.59
C LEU A 26 17.69 2.74 -16.54
N SER A 27 17.02 3.81 -16.95
CA SER A 27 16.02 4.47 -16.13
C SER A 27 14.82 3.52 -16.04
N LEU A 28 14.84 2.62 -15.05
CA LEU A 28 13.63 1.95 -14.61
C LEU A 28 12.71 3.03 -14.05
N SER A 29 11.78 3.47 -14.90
CA SER A 29 10.65 4.26 -14.44
C SER A 29 9.80 3.35 -13.55
N ILE A 30 10.03 3.38 -12.24
CA ILE A 30 9.09 2.82 -11.29
C ILE A 30 7.81 3.61 -11.49
N SER A 31 6.78 2.98 -12.04
CA SER A 31 5.48 3.62 -12.22
C SER A 31 4.99 4.13 -10.86
N ALA A 32 4.55 5.39 -10.79
CA ALA A 32 4.01 5.98 -9.57
C ALA A 32 2.82 5.19 -8.99
N ILE A 33 2.11 4.45 -9.85
CA ILE A 33 1.06 3.49 -9.49
C ILE A 33 1.66 2.43 -8.56
N ALA A 34 2.66 1.67 -9.00
CA ALA A 34 3.30 0.63 -8.20
C ALA A 34 3.88 1.13 -6.86
N GLN A 35 4.24 2.42 -6.76
CA GLN A 35 4.64 3.04 -5.50
C GLN A 35 3.44 3.33 -4.57
N LYS A 36 2.34 3.84 -5.14
CA LYS A 36 1.08 4.09 -4.42
C LYS A 36 0.56 2.81 -3.77
N GLU A 37 0.39 1.71 -4.52
CA GLU A 37 -0.20 0.48 -3.95
C GLU A 37 0.68 -0.15 -2.86
N LYS A 38 2.01 -0.02 -2.98
CA LYS A 38 2.95 -0.43 -1.93
C LYS A 38 2.78 0.38 -0.65
N LEU A 39 2.66 1.71 -0.77
CA LEU A 39 2.43 2.58 0.37
C LEU A 39 1.06 2.35 1.02
N GLN A 40 0.02 2.16 0.21
CA GLN A 40 -1.31 1.79 0.71
C GLN A 40 -1.27 0.45 1.44
N THR A 41 -0.62 -0.56 0.87
CA THR A 41 -0.46 -1.90 1.47
C THR A 41 0.31 -1.82 2.80
N ALA A 42 1.43 -1.08 2.83
CA ALA A 42 2.22 -0.89 4.05
C ALA A 42 1.40 -0.19 5.15
N PHE A 43 0.62 0.84 4.78
CA PHE A 43 -0.24 1.55 5.71
C PHE A 43 -1.38 0.67 6.23
N LEU A 44 -2.07 -0.09 5.36
CA LEU A 44 -3.09 -1.05 5.76
C LEU A 44 -2.53 -2.10 6.72
N TYR A 45 -1.32 -2.61 6.46
CA TYR A 45 -0.64 -3.52 7.37
C TYR A 45 -0.32 -2.87 8.72
N GLN A 46 0.13 -1.61 8.72
CA GLN A 46 0.41 -0.87 9.96
C GLN A 46 -0.87 -0.71 10.81
N LEU A 47 -2.02 -0.44 10.20
CA LEU A 47 -3.31 -0.34 10.91
C LEU A 47 -3.67 -1.61 11.67
N THR A 48 -3.32 -2.79 11.16
CA THR A 48 -3.57 -4.06 11.85
C THR A 48 -2.98 -4.13 13.25
N ARG A 49 -1.89 -3.38 13.50
CA ARG A 49 -1.16 -3.33 14.77
C ARG A 49 -1.48 -2.09 15.61
N LEU A 50 -2.03 -1.04 15.00
CA LEU A 50 -2.32 0.23 15.67
C LEU A 50 -3.78 0.38 16.08
N VAL A 51 -4.62 -0.56 15.65
CA VAL A 51 -6.03 -0.67 16.01
C VAL A 51 -6.19 -1.82 17.00
N GLU A 52 -6.89 -1.53 18.10
CA GLU A 52 -7.35 -2.52 19.06
C GLU A 52 -8.63 -3.16 18.53
N TRP A 53 -8.50 -4.40 18.08
CA TRP A 53 -9.62 -5.18 17.54
C TRP A 53 -10.49 -5.74 18.67
N CYS A 54 -11.81 -5.71 18.48
CA CYS A 54 -12.78 -6.34 19.38
C CYS A 54 -12.61 -7.88 19.42
N PRO A 55 -13.14 -8.57 20.44
CA PRO A 55 -12.98 -10.02 20.60
C PRO A 55 -13.40 -10.85 19.38
N GLU A 56 -14.45 -10.43 18.67
CA GLU A 56 -14.96 -11.09 17.46
C GLU A 56 -14.00 -10.91 16.27
N GLY A 57 -13.30 -9.77 16.20
CA GLY A 57 -12.28 -9.51 15.19
C GLY A 57 -10.98 -10.31 15.39
N LYS A 58 -10.77 -10.86 16.60
CA LYS A 58 -9.58 -11.63 16.98
C LYS A 58 -9.73 -13.14 16.74
N GLN A 59 -10.73 -13.55 15.98
CA GLN A 59 -11.06 -14.96 15.71
C GLN A 59 -10.83 -15.30 14.22
N GLY A 60 -10.43 -16.54 13.93
CA GLY A 60 -10.21 -17.01 12.56
C GLY A 60 -9.06 -16.29 11.84
N ASN A 61 -9.19 -16.11 10.52
CA ASN A 61 -8.24 -15.34 9.72
C ASN A 61 -8.48 -13.84 9.88
N PHE A 62 -7.42 -13.04 9.77
CA PHE A 62 -7.51 -11.60 9.70
C PHE A 62 -7.80 -11.20 8.25
N VAL A 63 -9.02 -10.78 7.97
CA VAL A 63 -9.48 -10.56 6.60
C VAL A 63 -9.30 -9.10 6.19
N ILE A 64 -8.53 -8.86 5.12
CA ILE A 64 -8.42 -7.57 4.42
C ILE A 64 -9.21 -7.66 3.11
N GLY A 65 -10.34 -6.97 3.06
CA GLY A 65 -11.21 -6.88 1.89
C GLY A 65 -10.94 -5.64 1.05
N VAL A 66 -11.00 -5.75 -0.27
CA VAL A 66 -10.98 -4.63 -1.22
C VAL A 66 -12.32 -4.59 -1.97
N LEU A 67 -12.98 -3.44 -1.98
CA LEU A 67 -14.20 -3.26 -2.77
C LEU A 67 -13.85 -3.01 -4.24
N GLY A 68 -14.52 -3.73 -5.15
CA GLY A 68 -14.29 -3.69 -6.58
C GLY A 68 -13.09 -4.53 -7.03
N ASN A 69 -12.52 -4.16 -8.16
CA ASN A 69 -11.37 -4.83 -8.76
C ASN A 69 -10.19 -3.84 -8.86
N ASP A 70 -9.13 -4.12 -8.10
CA ASP A 70 -7.85 -3.42 -8.19
C ASP A 70 -6.72 -4.46 -8.21
N PRO A 71 -6.32 -4.96 -9.40
CA PRO A 71 -5.34 -6.04 -9.50
C PRO A 71 -3.97 -5.69 -8.92
N ALA A 72 -3.55 -4.42 -9.03
CA ALA A 72 -2.25 -3.97 -8.55
C ALA A 72 -2.21 -3.97 -7.02
N LEU A 73 -3.22 -3.37 -6.37
CA LEU A 73 -3.32 -3.36 -4.92
C LEU A 73 -3.51 -4.77 -4.36
N MET A 74 -4.35 -5.58 -5.02
CA MET A 74 -4.57 -6.97 -4.63
C MET A 74 -3.28 -7.80 -4.68
N ALA A 75 -2.38 -7.54 -5.64
CA ALA A 75 -1.10 -8.24 -5.72
C ALA A 75 -0.19 -7.90 -4.53
N GLU A 76 -0.06 -6.60 -4.20
CA GLU A 76 0.72 -6.14 -3.04
C GLU A 76 0.13 -6.65 -1.72
N LEU A 77 -1.19 -6.59 -1.54
CA LEU A 77 -1.87 -7.13 -0.37
C LEU A 77 -1.67 -8.65 -0.22
N LYS A 78 -1.77 -9.41 -1.31
CA LYS A 78 -1.57 -10.88 -1.29
C LYS A 78 -0.15 -11.28 -0.87
N ALA A 79 0.85 -10.41 -1.06
CA ALA A 79 2.19 -10.64 -0.53
C ALA A 79 2.24 -10.67 1.01
N LEU A 80 1.21 -10.14 1.69
CA LEU A 80 1.07 -10.18 3.14
C LEU A 80 0.46 -11.49 3.66
N SER A 81 -0.07 -12.38 2.82
CA SER A 81 -0.83 -13.57 3.27
C SER A 81 0.00 -14.55 4.14
N ALA A 82 1.33 -14.52 4.05
CA ALA A 82 2.21 -15.31 4.92
C ALA A 82 2.42 -14.67 6.31
N ARG A 83 2.03 -13.41 6.51
CA ARG A 83 2.14 -12.70 7.77
C ARG A 83 0.93 -12.98 8.67
N ARG A 84 1.10 -12.64 9.95
CA ARG A 84 0.07 -12.79 10.98
C ARG A 84 -0.22 -11.47 11.69
N VAL A 85 -1.45 -11.36 12.18
CA VAL A 85 -1.90 -10.34 13.13
C VAL A 85 -2.24 -11.08 14.42
N GLY A 86 -1.37 -10.96 15.43
CA GLY A 86 -1.41 -11.85 16.59
C GLY A 86 -1.27 -13.32 16.16
N THR A 87 -2.29 -14.12 16.44
CA THR A 87 -2.36 -15.54 16.04
C THR A 87 -3.09 -15.77 14.71
N GLN A 88 -3.65 -14.74 14.08
CA GLN A 88 -4.49 -14.87 12.88
C GLN A 88 -3.65 -14.76 11.60
N LEU A 89 -3.86 -15.65 10.61
CA LEU A 89 -3.27 -15.51 9.27
C LEU A 89 -4.00 -14.41 8.48
N ILE A 90 -3.26 -13.64 7.68
CA ILE A 90 -3.88 -12.62 6.82
C ILE A 90 -4.52 -13.30 5.61
N GLU A 91 -5.80 -13.01 5.38
CA GLU A 91 -6.55 -13.44 4.21
C GLU A 91 -7.00 -12.21 3.40
N VAL A 92 -6.70 -12.17 2.11
CA VAL A 92 -7.05 -11.04 1.24
C VAL A 92 -8.22 -11.41 0.33
N LYS A 93 -9.28 -10.60 0.35
CA LYS A 93 -10.50 -10.80 -0.44
C LYS A 93 -10.80 -9.59 -1.31
N SER A 94 -11.37 -9.83 -2.48
CA SER A 94 -12.09 -8.79 -3.24
C SER A 94 -13.59 -9.00 -3.10
N PHE A 95 -14.34 -7.90 -3.04
CA PHE A 95 -15.79 -7.90 -3.02
C PHE A 95 -16.30 -7.15 -4.25
N ALA A 96 -17.15 -7.77 -5.08
CA ALA A 96 -17.62 -7.12 -6.30
C ALA A 96 -18.54 -5.93 -6.00
N SER A 97 -19.32 -6.01 -4.93
CA SER A 97 -20.22 -4.96 -4.45
C SER A 97 -20.23 -4.88 -2.92
N ALA A 98 -20.83 -3.80 -2.39
CA ALA A 98 -20.98 -3.64 -0.94
C ALA A 98 -21.82 -4.77 -0.31
N ASN A 99 -22.74 -5.38 -1.06
CA ASN A 99 -23.59 -6.46 -0.54
C ASN A 99 -22.84 -7.77 -0.34
N ASP A 100 -21.76 -7.99 -1.10
CA ASP A 100 -20.93 -9.19 -1.06
C ASP A 100 -19.95 -9.19 0.12
N ILE A 101 -19.83 -8.05 0.83
CA ILE A 101 -18.96 -7.93 1.99
C ILE A 101 -19.42 -8.92 3.06
N THR A 102 -18.54 -9.85 3.38
CA THR A 102 -18.66 -10.79 4.50
C THR A 102 -17.84 -10.28 5.69
N ASN A 103 -17.74 -11.06 6.77
CA ASN A 103 -16.97 -10.67 7.96
C ASN A 103 -15.51 -10.37 7.58
N ALA A 104 -15.13 -9.10 7.66
CA ALA A 104 -13.81 -8.59 7.30
C ALA A 104 -13.30 -7.62 8.37
N ASN A 105 -12.05 -7.77 8.79
CA ASN A 105 -11.43 -6.87 9.77
C ASN A 105 -11.16 -5.50 9.16
N VAL A 106 -10.70 -5.46 7.92
CA VAL A 106 -10.47 -4.23 7.16
C VAL A 106 -11.23 -4.31 5.86
N VAL A 107 -11.95 -3.25 5.51
CA VAL A 107 -12.51 -3.05 4.17
C VAL A 107 -11.91 -1.79 3.58
N PHE A 108 -11.13 -1.97 2.51
CA PHE A 108 -10.57 -0.89 1.72
C PHE A 108 -11.53 -0.50 0.58
N VAL A 109 -11.86 0.79 0.51
CA VAL A 109 -12.71 1.38 -0.52
C VAL A 109 -11.84 2.27 -1.41
N PRO A 110 -11.45 1.82 -2.62
CA PRO A 110 -10.69 2.65 -3.54
C PRO A 110 -11.51 3.85 -4.01
N ASN A 111 -10.83 4.87 -4.54
CA ASN A 111 -11.44 6.11 -5.00
C ASN A 111 -12.61 5.87 -5.98
N SER A 112 -12.40 4.95 -6.92
CA SER A 112 -13.38 4.53 -7.94
C SER A 112 -14.66 3.92 -7.36
N GLN A 113 -14.63 3.45 -6.11
CA GLN A 113 -15.75 2.83 -5.42
C GLN A 113 -16.32 3.70 -4.29
N PHE A 114 -15.82 4.94 -4.13
CA PHE A 114 -16.20 5.79 -3.01
C PHE A 114 -17.70 6.11 -2.95
N GLY A 115 -18.39 6.13 -4.09
CA GLY A 115 -19.85 6.30 -4.15
C GLY A 115 -20.63 5.25 -3.32
N ASN A 116 -20.02 4.09 -3.05
CA ASN A 116 -20.61 3.00 -2.27
C ASN A 116 -20.34 3.09 -0.76
N ILE A 117 -19.63 4.11 -0.27
CA ILE A 117 -19.15 4.19 1.13
C ILE A 117 -20.28 4.07 2.16
N GLY A 118 -21.46 4.66 1.89
CA GLY A 118 -22.62 4.55 2.76
C GLY A 118 -23.19 3.13 2.85
N ALA A 119 -23.21 2.41 1.73
CA ALA A 119 -23.64 1.01 1.68
C ALA A 119 -22.64 0.10 2.40
N VAL A 120 -21.33 0.34 2.22
CA VAL A 120 -20.26 -0.35 2.96
C VAL A 120 -20.43 -0.13 4.46
N ALA A 121 -20.55 1.12 4.90
CA ALA A 121 -20.71 1.47 6.31
C ALA A 121 -21.96 0.84 6.94
N SER A 122 -23.05 0.74 6.18
CA SER A 122 -24.27 0.08 6.63
C SER A 122 -24.07 -1.43 6.76
N LYS A 123 -23.48 -2.07 5.75
CA LYS A 123 -23.24 -3.52 5.73
C LYS A 123 -22.30 -4.00 6.84
N THR A 124 -21.26 -3.21 7.15
CA THR A 124 -20.24 -3.59 8.14
C THR A 124 -20.56 -3.09 9.55
N SER A 125 -21.69 -2.41 9.76
CA SER A 125 -22.05 -1.81 11.05
C SER A 125 -22.16 -2.79 12.22
N GLY A 126 -22.49 -4.05 11.93
CA GLY A 126 -22.56 -5.15 12.90
C GLY A 126 -21.27 -5.99 13.03
N PHE A 127 -20.20 -5.62 12.34
CA PHE A 127 -18.93 -6.36 12.33
C PHE A 127 -17.81 -5.56 13.00
N CYS A 128 -16.75 -6.28 13.37
CA CYS A 128 -15.49 -5.70 13.86
C CYS A 128 -14.64 -5.13 12.71
N THR A 129 -15.20 -4.20 11.94
CA THR A 129 -14.61 -3.77 10.67
C THR A 129 -14.12 -2.33 10.73
N LEU A 130 -12.86 -2.13 10.38
CA LEU A 130 -12.31 -0.83 10.02
C LEU A 130 -12.52 -0.57 8.53
N ILE A 131 -13.20 0.52 8.21
CA ILE A 131 -13.30 1.00 6.82
C ILE A 131 -12.17 2.00 6.56
N VAL A 132 -11.38 1.73 5.52
CA VAL A 132 -10.33 2.61 5.02
C VAL A 132 -10.70 3.03 3.60
N ALA A 133 -10.70 4.33 3.29
CA ALA A 133 -11.14 4.82 1.98
C ALA A 133 -10.11 5.73 1.33
N GLU A 134 -9.89 5.55 0.03
CA GLU A 134 -8.97 6.37 -0.77
C GLU A 134 -9.63 7.65 -1.28
N GLN A 135 -10.04 8.53 -0.37
CA GLN A 135 -10.72 9.78 -0.71
C GLN A 135 -10.62 10.77 0.45
N SER A 136 -10.10 11.98 0.21
CA SER A 136 -10.08 13.05 1.22
C SER A 136 -11.48 13.33 1.77
N GLY A 137 -11.59 13.51 3.09
CA GLY A 137 -12.84 13.73 3.81
C GLY A 137 -13.67 12.45 4.03
N ALA A 138 -13.18 11.26 3.65
CA ALA A 138 -13.93 10.02 3.81
C ALA A 138 -14.22 9.67 5.28
N ALA A 139 -13.36 10.10 6.22
CA ALA A 139 -13.57 9.92 7.66
C ALA A 139 -14.91 10.55 8.14
N ASN A 140 -15.34 11.64 7.49
CA ASN A 140 -16.62 12.29 7.78
C ASN A 140 -17.81 11.63 7.07
N LYS A 141 -17.57 10.73 6.12
CA LYS A 141 -18.59 10.10 5.26
C LYS A 141 -18.78 8.59 5.51
N GLY A 142 -18.26 8.09 6.63
CA GLY A 142 -18.50 6.71 7.07
C GLY A 142 -17.25 5.83 7.12
N ALA A 143 -16.10 6.29 6.60
CA ALA A 143 -14.83 5.60 6.83
C ALA A 143 -14.29 5.87 8.25
N GLY A 144 -13.51 4.92 8.78
CA GLY A 144 -12.72 5.16 10.00
C GLY A 144 -11.42 5.90 9.69
N VAL A 145 -10.82 5.58 8.54
CA VAL A 145 -9.60 6.22 8.03
C VAL A 145 -9.78 6.63 6.56
N SER A 146 -9.35 7.83 6.24
CA SER A 146 -9.26 8.41 4.91
C SER A 146 -7.79 8.42 4.49
N ILE A 147 -7.44 7.98 3.30
CA ILE A 147 -6.06 8.03 2.77
C ILE A 147 -6.04 8.68 1.39
N VAL A 148 -4.98 9.42 1.07
CA VAL A 148 -4.75 10.02 -0.25
C VAL A 148 -3.27 9.92 -0.59
N TYR A 149 -2.95 9.46 -1.79
CA TYR A 149 -1.57 9.47 -2.28
C TYR A 149 -1.23 10.84 -2.88
N ASN A 150 -0.19 11.47 -2.35
CA ASN A 150 0.35 12.72 -2.88
C ASN A 150 1.46 12.40 -3.89
N GLU A 151 1.13 12.43 -5.18
CA GLU A 151 2.08 12.10 -6.26
C GLU A 151 3.31 13.01 -6.29
N ARG A 152 3.17 14.29 -5.91
CA ARG A 152 4.29 15.25 -5.92
C ARG A 152 5.32 14.97 -4.83
N GLN A 153 4.86 14.46 -3.69
CA GLN A 153 5.71 14.18 -2.53
C GLN A 153 5.97 12.68 -2.35
N SER A 154 5.43 11.84 -3.23
CA SER A 154 5.52 10.38 -3.18
C SER A 154 5.20 9.79 -1.80
N LYS A 155 4.18 10.35 -1.12
CA LYS A 155 3.81 9.99 0.25
C LYS A 155 2.31 9.75 0.38
N LEU A 156 1.93 8.95 1.36
CA LEU A 156 0.54 8.76 1.74
C LEU A 156 0.17 9.77 2.84
N GLU A 157 -0.87 10.54 2.61
CA GLU A 157 -1.51 11.40 3.61
C GLU A 157 -2.76 10.71 4.12
N PHE A 158 -3.09 10.87 5.39
CA PHE A 158 -4.28 10.24 5.95
C PHE A 158 -4.95 11.07 7.03
N GLU A 159 -6.25 10.82 7.17
CA GLU A 159 -7.13 11.48 8.12
C GLU A 159 -7.90 10.44 8.92
N ILE A 160 -8.13 10.72 10.20
CA ILE A 160 -8.78 9.79 11.12
C ILE A 160 -10.01 10.46 11.74
N LYS A 161 -11.06 9.67 11.93
CA LYS A 161 -12.22 10.08 12.73
C LYS A 161 -11.91 9.94 14.22
N GLY A 162 -11.90 11.05 14.96
CA GLY A 162 -11.52 11.13 16.37
C GLY A 162 -12.33 10.21 17.29
N TYR A 163 -13.59 9.93 16.96
CA TYR A 163 -14.50 9.11 17.78
C TYR A 163 -14.49 7.60 17.48
N MET A 164 -13.45 7.05 16.85
CA MET A 164 -13.31 5.60 16.65
C MET A 164 -13.47 4.81 17.98
N GLN A 165 -13.17 5.43 19.12
CA GLN A 165 -13.40 4.92 20.48
C GLN A 165 -14.84 4.46 20.80
N ARG A 166 -15.87 4.93 20.07
CA ARG A 166 -17.28 4.65 20.38
C ARG A 166 -17.87 3.44 19.63
N LYS A 167 -17.10 2.76 18.78
CA LYS A 167 -17.55 1.60 17.98
C LYS A 167 -16.70 0.33 18.20
N SER A 168 -16.25 0.09 19.43
CA SER A 168 -15.51 -1.13 19.80
C SER A 168 -14.12 -1.30 19.16
N LEU A 169 -13.59 -0.26 18.52
CA LEU A 169 -12.23 -0.19 18.01
C LEU A 169 -11.49 0.94 18.73
N ASN A 170 -10.58 0.60 19.64
CA ASN A 170 -9.71 1.61 20.23
C ASN A 170 -8.51 1.83 19.30
N VAL A 171 -8.08 3.07 19.12
CA VAL A 171 -6.94 3.38 18.24
C VAL A 171 -5.79 3.83 19.12
N SER A 172 -4.58 3.29 18.89
CA SER A 172 -3.39 3.71 19.65
C SER A 172 -3.04 5.18 19.41
N ASP A 173 -2.54 5.86 20.43
CA ASP A 173 -2.08 7.26 20.34
C ASP A 173 -1.03 7.45 19.24
N GLN A 174 -0.25 6.39 18.94
CA GLN A 174 0.72 6.39 17.85
C GLN A 174 0.08 6.65 16.48
N LEU A 175 -1.12 6.13 16.21
CA LEU A 175 -1.78 6.36 14.92
C LEU A 175 -2.28 7.80 14.81
N TYR A 176 -2.77 8.39 15.90
CA TYR A 176 -3.15 9.81 15.94
C TYR A 176 -1.94 10.73 15.71
N ASN A 177 -0.77 10.39 16.28
CA ASN A 177 0.47 11.16 16.09
C ASN A 177 1.00 11.13 14.65
N LEU A 178 0.65 10.12 13.87
CA LEU A 178 1.06 9.98 12.48
C LEU A 178 0.07 10.67 11.51
N ALA A 179 -1.14 11.04 11.96
CA ALA A 179 -2.20 11.55 11.11
C ALA A 179 -1.91 12.97 10.62
N THR A 180 -2.19 13.22 9.33
CA THR A 180 -2.13 14.57 8.76
C THR A 180 -3.23 15.46 9.32
N THR A 181 -4.43 14.89 9.49
CA THR A 181 -5.62 15.58 10.00
C THR A 181 -6.43 14.65 10.90
N VAL A 182 -6.95 15.16 12.01
CA VAL A 182 -7.87 14.44 12.90
C VAL A 182 -9.17 15.24 12.98
N TYR A 183 -10.31 14.58 12.77
CA TYR A 183 -11.65 15.20 12.79
C TYR A 183 -12.47 14.81 14.01
#